data_AF-A0A7S0XH88-F1
#
_entry.id   AF-A0A7S0XH88-F1
#
_cell.length_a   1.000
_cell.length_b   1.000
_cell.length_c   1.000
_cell.angle_alpha   90.00
_cell.angle_beta   90.00
_cell.angle_gamma   90.00
#
_symmetry.space_group_name_H-M   'P 1'
#
loop_
_entity.id
_entity.type
_entity.pdbx_description
1 polymer ?
#
loop_
_entity_poly.entity_id
_entity_poly.type
_entity_poly.pdbx_seq_one_letter_code
_entity_poly.pdbx_strand_id
1 'polypeptide(L)'
;FSRGICAAAGAADLPAIVVTGGFDVGPSGFAGRANEDRNHAIPMVGVISEAKSSWPGDERPGAADRFPLQPDHTHYVTTPSGSEEELSSFRFSLAHAITTHPWHEVAQRHRAEVAETAHRQQLPVVREQDGNGDGGLGGVDDDAPSVTNKEKD
;
A
#
# COMPACT_ATOMS: atom_id res chain seq x y z
N PHE A 1 5.83 -13.44 14.69
CA PHE A 1 6.09 -12.45 13.62
C PHE A 1 5.74 -11.04 14.05
N SER A 2 4.60 -10.80 14.69
CA SER A 2 4.15 -9.47 15.13
C SER A 2 5.19 -8.72 15.95
N ARG A 3 5.82 -9.32 16.96
CA ARG A 3 6.88 -8.63 17.74
C ARG A 3 8.27 -8.54 17.07
N GLY A 4 8.41 -9.06 15.85
CA GLY A 4 9.69 -9.11 15.11
C GLY A 4 9.70 -8.12 13.94
N ILE A 5 9.58 -8.63 12.71
CA ILE A 5 9.72 -7.85 11.46
C ILE A 5 8.83 -6.60 11.44
N CYS A 6 7.52 -6.73 11.74
CA CYS A 6 6.62 -5.57 11.73
C CYS A 6 6.87 -4.60 12.89
N ALA A 7 7.43 -5.06 14.03
CA ALA A 7 7.85 -4.16 15.10
C ALA A 7 9.07 -3.33 14.69
N ALA A 8 10.05 -3.97 14.05
CA ALA A 8 11.23 -3.30 13.53
C ALA A 8 10.86 -2.33 12.39
N ALA A 9 9.96 -2.74 11.50
CA ALA A 9 9.52 -1.91 10.38
C ALA A 9 8.65 -0.73 10.82
N GLY A 10 7.93 -0.85 11.93
CA GLY A 10 7.06 0.20 12.47
C GLY A 10 7.72 1.09 13.51
N ALA A 11 9.03 0.96 13.71
CA ALA A 11 9.76 1.85 14.60
C ALA A 11 9.71 3.28 14.03
N ALA A 12 9.38 4.26 14.89
CA ALA A 12 9.00 5.62 14.49
C ALA A 12 10.01 6.36 13.60
N ASP A 13 11.29 5.95 13.65
CA ASP A 13 12.39 6.61 12.92
C ASP A 13 12.85 5.83 11.68
N LEU A 14 12.16 4.75 11.31
CA LEU A 14 12.54 3.91 10.17
C LEU A 14 11.41 3.84 9.14
N PRO A 15 11.52 4.54 8.00
CA PRO A 15 10.63 4.31 6.87
C PRO A 15 11.01 2.98 6.20
N ALA A 16 10.57 1.88 6.79
CA ALA A 16 10.81 0.54 6.27
C ALA A 16 9.60 0.05 5.48
N ILE A 17 9.87 -0.75 4.46
CA ILE A 17 8.86 -1.53 3.75
C ILE A 17 9.12 -3.02 3.96
N VAL A 18 8.06 -3.82 3.91
CA VAL A 18 8.17 -5.28 3.97
C VAL A 18 7.77 -5.86 2.62
N VAL A 19 8.67 -6.59 1.98
CA VAL A 19 8.42 -7.28 0.71
C VAL A 19 8.29 -8.78 0.94
N THR A 20 7.17 -9.39 0.54
CA THR A 20 6.91 -10.83 0.71
C THR A 20 6.35 -11.47 -0.57
N GLY A 21 5.96 -12.75 -0.50
CA GLY A 21 5.29 -13.45 -1.60
C GLY A 21 3.80 -13.12 -1.77
N GLY A 22 3.17 -12.36 -0.86
CA GLY A 22 1.83 -11.80 -1.06
C GLY A 22 0.64 -12.77 -1.04
N PHE A 23 0.85 -14.08 -1.06
CA PHE A 23 -0.22 -15.07 -0.91
C PHE A 23 -0.57 -15.33 0.56
N ASP A 24 -1.83 -15.67 0.88
CA ASP A 24 -2.27 -16.00 2.25
C ASP A 24 -1.87 -17.41 2.69
N VAL A 25 -0.61 -17.75 2.45
CA VAL A 25 0.00 -19.03 2.83
C VAL A 25 1.42 -18.82 3.31
N GLY A 26 1.86 -19.70 4.20
CA GLY A 26 3.24 -19.71 4.69
C GLY A 26 3.68 -18.39 5.36
N PRO A 27 4.94 -17.97 5.18
CA PRO A 27 5.50 -16.77 5.81
C PRO A 27 4.73 -15.48 5.50
N SER A 28 4.21 -15.32 4.28
CA SER A 28 3.46 -14.14 3.85
C SER A 28 2.18 -13.97 4.67
N GLY A 29 1.44 -15.06 4.93
CA GLY A 29 0.25 -15.04 5.79
C GLY A 29 0.55 -14.62 7.23
N PHE A 30 1.70 -15.04 7.79
CA PHE A 30 2.12 -14.59 9.13
C PHE A 30 2.55 -13.13 9.16
N ALA A 31 3.18 -12.63 8.09
CA ALA A 31 3.56 -11.22 7.97
C ALA A 31 2.33 -10.32 7.87
N GLY A 32 1.33 -10.73 7.09
CA GLY A 32 0.06 -10.02 6.96
C GLY A 32 -0.69 -9.86 8.28
N ARG A 33 -0.97 -10.96 8.99
CA ARG A 33 -1.60 -10.91 10.33
C ARG A 33 -0.80 -10.05 11.32
N ALA A 34 0.53 -10.06 11.22
CA ALA A 34 1.38 -9.20 12.03
C ALA A 34 1.27 -7.70 11.69
N ASN A 35 0.86 -7.36 10.47
CA ASN A 35 0.54 -6.01 10.02
C ASN A 35 -0.87 -5.59 10.45
N GLU A 36 -1.84 -6.51 10.37
CA GLU A 36 -3.19 -6.33 10.91
C GLU A 36 -3.15 -5.95 12.40
N ASP A 37 -2.34 -6.64 13.20
CA ASP A 37 -2.07 -6.32 14.62
C ASP A 37 -1.59 -4.87 14.87
N ARG A 38 -1.19 -4.15 13.82
CA ARG A 38 -0.69 -2.77 13.81
C ARG A 38 -1.58 -1.83 13.01
N ASN A 39 -2.82 -2.19 12.74
CA ASN A 39 -3.74 -1.41 11.91
C ASN A 39 -3.15 -1.09 10.53
N HIS A 40 -2.42 -2.04 9.95
CA HIS A 40 -1.78 -1.91 8.63
C HIS A 40 -0.80 -0.72 8.50
N ALA A 41 -0.19 -0.30 9.61
CA ALA A 41 0.73 0.83 9.62
C ALA A 41 2.02 0.59 8.81
N ILE A 42 2.36 -0.65 8.46
CA ILE A 42 3.56 -0.97 7.68
C ILE A 42 3.21 -1.10 6.20
N PRO A 43 3.90 -0.36 5.31
CA PRO A 43 3.83 -0.62 3.88
C PRO A 43 4.32 -2.05 3.58
N MET A 44 3.39 -2.91 3.22
CA MET A 44 3.65 -4.31 2.90
C MET A 44 3.31 -4.59 1.44
N VAL A 45 4.32 -5.06 0.69
CA VAL A 45 4.27 -5.28 -0.75
C VAL A 45 4.36 -6.78 -1.03
N GLY A 46 3.35 -7.33 -1.69
CA GLY A 46 3.28 -8.74 -2.07
C GLY A 46 3.69 -8.92 -3.53
N VAL A 47 4.78 -9.64 -3.79
CA VAL A 47 5.17 -10.01 -5.16
C VAL A 47 4.53 -11.35 -5.51
N ILE A 48 3.54 -11.29 -6.38
CA ILE A 48 2.67 -12.42 -6.74
C ILE A 48 2.79 -12.75 -8.23
N SER A 49 2.47 -13.99 -8.57
CA SER A 49 2.24 -14.38 -9.96
C SER A 49 0.76 -14.31 -10.28
N GLU A 50 0.42 -13.66 -11.39
CA GLU A 50 -0.95 -13.59 -11.88
C GLU A 50 -1.56 -14.99 -12.09
N ALA A 51 -0.77 -15.91 -12.66
CA ALA A 51 -1.19 -17.27 -12.96
C ALA A 51 -1.48 -18.12 -11.70
N LYS A 52 -0.87 -17.77 -10.56
CA LYS A 52 -1.03 -18.47 -9.28
C LYS A 52 -1.95 -17.77 -8.29
N SER A 53 -2.40 -16.55 -8.59
CA SER A 53 -3.30 -15.79 -7.73
C SER A 53 -4.75 -16.20 -7.93
N SER A 54 -5.53 -16.21 -6.84
CA SER A 54 -6.99 -16.32 -6.85
C SER A 54 -7.65 -15.20 -6.04
N TRP A 55 -8.93 -14.97 -6.30
CA TRP A 55 -9.77 -13.99 -5.61
C TRP A 55 -11.19 -14.55 -5.39
N PRO A 56 -11.99 -13.96 -4.48
CA PRO A 56 -13.38 -14.36 -4.31
C PRO A 56 -14.16 -14.26 -5.63
N GLY A 57 -14.68 -15.39 -6.11
CA GLY A 57 -15.38 -15.46 -7.41
C GLY A 57 -14.46 -15.70 -8.62
N ASP A 58 -13.22 -16.16 -8.43
CA ASP A 58 -12.36 -16.57 -9.56
C ASP A 58 -12.89 -17.87 -10.21
N GLU A 59 -13.47 -17.74 -11.41
CA GLU A 59 -14.03 -18.84 -12.21
C GLU A 59 -13.02 -19.44 -13.21
N ARG A 60 -11.78 -18.96 -13.23
CA ARG A 60 -10.77 -19.45 -14.19
C ARG A 60 -10.45 -20.94 -13.94
N PRO A 61 -10.21 -21.75 -14.99
CA PRO A 61 -9.82 -23.15 -14.84
C PRO A 61 -8.56 -23.33 -13.98
N GLY A 62 -8.55 -24.35 -13.11
CA GLY A 62 -7.43 -24.62 -12.21
C GLY A 62 -7.36 -23.70 -10.98
N ALA A 63 -8.46 -23.02 -10.63
CA ALA A 63 -8.52 -22.17 -9.44
C ALA A 63 -8.15 -22.89 -8.12
N ALA A 64 -8.34 -24.22 -8.05
CA ALA A 64 -7.97 -25.02 -6.89
C ALA A 64 -6.45 -25.09 -6.64
N ASP A 65 -5.63 -24.90 -7.67
CA ASP A 65 -4.15 -24.92 -7.57
C ASP A 65 -3.56 -23.52 -7.37
N ARG A 66 -4.42 -22.52 -7.11
CA ARG A 66 -4.05 -21.12 -6.93
C ARG A 66 -4.22 -20.70 -5.49
N PHE A 67 -3.48 -19.67 -5.11
CA PHE A 67 -3.44 -19.17 -3.75
C PHE A 67 -4.16 -17.83 -3.64
N PRO A 68 -4.98 -17.66 -2.59
CA PRO A 68 -5.60 -16.38 -2.32
C PRO A 68 -4.54 -15.33 -1.99
N LEU A 69 -4.82 -14.07 -2.32
CA LEU A 69 -4.02 -12.93 -1.89
C LEU A 69 -4.12 -12.75 -0.37
N GLN A 70 -3.03 -12.33 0.26
CA GLN A 70 -2.99 -12.08 1.69
C GLN A 70 -3.62 -10.72 2.00
N PRO A 71 -4.80 -10.66 2.67
CA PRO A 71 -5.64 -9.46 2.73
C PRO A 71 -5.03 -8.25 3.44
N ASP A 72 -4.00 -8.44 4.27
CA ASP A 72 -3.38 -7.39 5.08
C ASP A 72 -2.12 -6.78 4.45
N HIS A 73 -1.85 -7.14 3.18
CA HIS A 73 -0.88 -6.45 2.35
C HIS A 73 -1.47 -5.15 1.80
N THR A 74 -0.67 -4.09 1.83
CA THR A 74 -1.09 -2.76 1.34
C THR A 74 -0.98 -2.62 -0.18
N HIS A 75 -0.08 -3.38 -0.81
CA HIS A 75 0.22 -3.29 -2.24
C HIS A 75 0.57 -4.68 -2.80
N TYR A 76 0.34 -4.86 -4.10
CA TYR A 76 0.79 -6.04 -4.84
C TYR A 76 1.52 -5.66 -6.11
N VAL A 77 2.53 -6.46 -6.45
CA VAL A 77 3.22 -6.42 -7.74
C VAL A 77 3.03 -7.77 -8.40
N THR A 78 2.43 -7.76 -9.58
CA THR A 78 2.14 -8.96 -10.38
C THR A 78 3.23 -9.20 -11.41
N THR A 79 3.76 -10.42 -11.45
CA THR A 79 4.58 -10.89 -12.58
C THR A 79 3.72 -11.75 -13.52
N PRO A 80 3.95 -11.66 -14.84
CA PRO A 80 3.19 -12.45 -15.83
C PRO A 80 3.50 -13.94 -15.76
N SER A 81 4.73 -14.30 -15.36
CA SER A 81 5.14 -15.69 -15.17
C SER A 81 4.97 -16.12 -13.70
N GLY A 82 4.91 -17.44 -13.49
CA GLY A 82 4.59 -18.05 -12.19
C GLY A 82 5.65 -18.95 -11.59
N SER A 83 6.89 -18.92 -12.07
CA SER A 83 7.96 -19.67 -11.40
C SER A 83 8.31 -19.00 -10.07
N GLU A 84 8.59 -19.80 -9.04
CA GLU A 84 9.06 -19.26 -7.75
C GLU A 84 10.44 -18.59 -7.89
N GLU A 85 11.24 -19.04 -8.85
CA GLU A 85 12.54 -18.47 -9.16
C GLU A 85 12.43 -17.03 -9.67
N GLU A 86 11.48 -16.74 -10.57
CA GLU A 86 11.24 -15.39 -11.07
C GLU A 86 10.71 -14.49 -9.96
N LEU A 87 9.71 -14.94 -9.20
CA LEU A 87 9.17 -14.19 -8.07
C LEU A 87 10.25 -13.88 -7.04
N SER A 88 11.13 -14.84 -6.74
CA SER A 88 12.25 -14.65 -5.82
C SER A 88 13.26 -13.64 -6.38
N SER A 89 13.68 -13.81 -7.63
CA SER A 89 14.62 -12.91 -8.30
C SER A 89 14.09 -11.48 -8.34
N PHE A 90 12.81 -11.31 -8.67
CA PHE A 90 12.15 -10.01 -8.68
C PHE A 90 12.13 -9.37 -7.29
N ARG A 91 11.81 -10.11 -6.22
CA ARG A 91 11.85 -9.59 -4.85
C ARG A 91 13.25 -9.07 -4.47
N PHE A 92 14.30 -9.79 -4.83
CA PHE A 92 15.67 -9.35 -4.59
C PHE A 92 16.05 -8.13 -5.44
N SER A 93 15.69 -8.11 -6.72
CA SER A 93 15.91 -6.95 -7.59
C SER A 93 15.16 -5.71 -7.10
N LEU A 94 13.91 -5.87 -6.64
CA LEU A 94 13.11 -4.80 -6.04
C LEU A 94 13.76 -4.28 -4.77
N ALA A 95 14.13 -5.16 -3.84
CA ALA A 95 14.83 -4.79 -2.61
C ALA A 95 16.16 -4.08 -2.90
N HIS A 96 16.91 -4.55 -3.91
CA HIS A 96 18.14 -3.90 -4.34
C HIS A 96 17.87 -2.50 -4.88
N ALA A 97 16.92 -2.34 -5.80
CA ALA A 97 16.57 -1.04 -6.38
C ALA A 97 16.14 -0.02 -5.31
N ILE A 98 15.38 -0.46 -4.31
CA ILE A 98 14.95 0.41 -3.19
C ILE A 98 16.13 0.81 -2.29
N THR A 99 17.10 -0.08 -2.09
CA THR A 99 18.22 0.16 -1.18
C THR A 99 19.40 0.88 -1.82
N THR A 100 19.54 0.83 -3.14
CA THR A 100 20.68 1.43 -3.85
C THR A 100 20.34 2.68 -4.65
N HIS A 101 19.07 3.04 -4.78
CA HIS A 101 18.68 4.29 -5.43
C HIS A 101 18.08 5.25 -4.42
N PRO A 102 18.58 6.50 -4.34
CA PRO A 102 17.92 7.51 -3.54
C PRO A 102 16.49 7.69 -4.08
N TRP A 103 15.49 7.41 -3.24
CA TRP A 103 14.09 7.39 -3.66
C TRP A 103 13.65 8.71 -4.33
N HIS A 104 14.28 9.83 -3.97
CA HIS A 104 14.05 11.12 -4.60
C HIS A 104 14.47 11.16 -6.07
N GLU A 105 15.58 10.51 -6.46
CA GLU A 105 16.04 10.44 -7.86
C GLU A 105 15.13 9.54 -8.70
N VAL A 106 14.72 8.39 -8.14
CA VAL A 106 13.79 7.46 -8.81
C VAL A 106 12.43 8.12 -9.04
N ALA A 107 11.89 8.78 -8.01
CA ALA A 107 10.59 9.46 -8.10
C ALA A 107 10.62 10.67 -9.06
N GLN A 108 11.74 11.38 -9.15
CA GLN A 108 11.92 12.47 -10.12
C GLN A 108 11.97 11.94 -11.56
N ARG A 109 12.76 10.88 -11.79
CA ARG A 109 12.89 10.27 -13.11
C ARG A 109 11.58 9.69 -13.61
N HIS A 110 10.85 8.94 -12.78
CA HIS A 110 9.56 8.38 -13.15
C HIS A 110 8.53 9.48 -13.47
N ARG A 111 8.50 10.58 -12.68
CA ARG A 111 7.64 11.73 -12.99
C ARG A 111 7.97 12.38 -14.34
N ALA A 112 9.26 12.51 -14.67
CA ALA A 112 9.68 13.02 -15.96
C ALA A 112 9.26 12.11 -17.12
N GLU A 113 9.44 10.79 -16.98
CA GLU A 113 9.07 9.79 -18.00
C GLU A 113 7.54 9.71 -18.21
N VAL A 114 6.75 9.79 -17.13
CA VAL A 114 5.27 9.85 -17.22
C VAL A 114 4.81 11.15 -17.88
N ALA A 115 5.40 12.30 -17.52
CA ALA A 115 5.08 13.58 -18.13
C ALA A 115 5.42 13.60 -19.64
N GLU A 116 6.56 13.02 -20.03
CA GLU A 116 6.95 12.89 -21.42
C GLU A 116 5.99 11.97 -22.19
N THR A 117 5.59 10.84 -21.58
CA THR A 117 4.63 9.90 -22.17
C THR A 117 3.25 10.54 -22.34
N ALA A 118 2.76 11.25 -21.33
CA ALA A 118 1.49 11.98 -21.40
C ALA A 118 1.51 13.09 -22.47
N HIS A 119 2.62 13.82 -22.57
CA HIS A 119 2.81 14.83 -23.62
C HIS A 119 2.80 14.19 -25.03
N ARG A 120 3.48 13.05 -25.20
CA ARG A 120 3.52 12.30 -26.47
C ARG A 120 2.16 11.74 -26.87
N GLN A 121 1.30 11.41 -25.91
CA GLN A 121 -0.04 10.85 -26.13
C GLN A 121 -1.16 11.91 -26.17
N GLN A 122 -0.85 13.20 -26.03
CA GLN A 122 -1.84 14.30 -25.92
C GLN A 122 -2.87 14.08 -24.80
N LEU A 123 -2.50 13.35 -23.74
CA LEU A 123 -3.36 13.17 -22.58
C LEU A 123 -3.26 14.40 -21.67
N PRO A 124 -4.37 14.89 -21.10
CA PRO A 124 -4.33 16.03 -20.19
C PRO A 124 -3.52 15.67 -18.94
N VAL A 125 -2.43 16.41 -18.70
CA VAL A 125 -1.64 16.31 -17.47
C VAL A 125 -2.46 16.92 -16.33
N VAL A 126 -3.02 16.06 -15.47
CA VAL A 126 -3.69 16.51 -14.24
C VAL A 126 -2.60 17.03 -13.30
N ARG A 127 -2.52 18.36 -13.16
CA ARG A 127 -1.70 18.96 -12.10
C ARG A 127 -2.43 18.72 -10.78
N GLU A 128 -1.80 17.99 -9.86
CA GLU A 128 -2.19 18.02 -8.46
C GLU A 128 -2.14 19.48 -8.01
N GLN A 129 -3.31 20.05 -7.72
CA GLN A 129 -3.38 21.37 -7.10
C GLN A 129 -2.94 21.20 -5.65
N ASP A 130 -1.78 21.75 -5.33
CA ASP A 130 -1.37 22.00 -3.95
C ASP A 130 -2.47 22.83 -3.28
N GLY A 131 -3.22 22.18 -2.39
CA GLY A 131 -4.30 22.78 -1.63
C GLY A 131 -3.76 23.82 -0.65
N ASN A 132 -3.55 25.04 -1.12
CA ASN A 132 -3.40 26.21 -0.27
C ASN A 132 -4.63 27.11 -0.44
N GLY A 133 -5.75 26.64 0.11
CA GLY A 133 -6.99 27.42 0.26
C GLY A 133 -6.95 28.17 1.57
N ASP A 134 -6.35 29.35 1.57
CA ASP A 134 -6.52 30.38 2.59
C ASP A 134 -7.97 30.90 2.50
N GLY A 135 -8.84 30.33 3.34
CA GLY A 135 -10.28 30.56 3.34
C GLY A 135 -10.73 31.26 4.62
N GLY A 136 -10.58 32.59 4.64
CA GLY A 136 -11.50 33.58 5.21
C GLY A 136 -12.25 33.27 6.49
N LEU A 137 -11.84 33.95 7.57
CA LEU A 137 -12.63 34.21 8.77
C LEU A 137 -13.94 34.94 8.42
N GLY A 138 -15.07 34.23 8.53
CA GLY A 138 -16.41 34.82 8.51
C GLY A 138 -17.09 34.54 9.85
N GLY A 139 -17.19 35.57 10.69
CA GLY A 139 -17.91 35.52 11.96
C GLY A 139 -19.41 35.38 11.74
N VAL A 140 -20.03 34.57 12.60
CA VAL A 140 -21.45 34.62 12.91
C VAL A 140 -21.56 34.38 14.42
N ASP A 141 -21.79 35.47 15.14
CA ASP A 141 -22.45 35.43 16.44
C ASP A 141 -23.86 34.86 16.23
N ASP A 142 -24.30 33.91 17.07
CA ASP A 142 -25.64 33.94 17.70
C ASP A 142 -25.92 32.68 18.54
N ASP A 143 -26.17 32.96 19.82
CA ASP A 143 -27.11 32.34 20.75
C ASP A 143 -27.15 30.82 20.98
N ALA A 144 -26.65 30.46 22.16
CA ALA A 144 -27.02 29.27 22.92
C ALA A 144 -28.51 29.25 23.27
N PRO A 145 -29.07 28.06 23.50
CA PRO A 145 -29.79 27.90 24.76
C PRO A 145 -29.27 26.73 25.60
N SER A 146 -29.02 27.06 26.86
CA SER A 146 -28.80 26.13 27.97
C SER A 146 -30.01 25.21 28.17
N VAL A 147 -29.80 23.90 28.25
CA VAL A 147 -30.75 22.98 28.86
C VAL A 147 -30.05 22.26 30.00
N THR A 148 -30.37 22.70 31.21
CA THR A 148 -30.17 21.96 32.46
C THR A 148 -31.52 21.39 32.87
N ASN A 149 -31.59 20.09 33.11
CA ASN A 149 -32.62 19.41 33.90
C ASN A 149 -31.89 18.27 34.62
N LYS A 150 -31.39 18.47 35.84
CA LYS A 150 -32.09 18.37 37.13
C LYS A 150 -32.93 17.10 37.31
N GLU A 151 -32.41 16.27 38.20
CA GLU A 151 -33.00 15.12 38.89
C GLU A 151 -34.37 15.40 39.49
N LYS A 152 -35.16 14.33 39.61
CA LYS A 152 -36.26 13.98 40.55
C LYS A 152 -36.82 12.63 40.08
N ASP A 153 -37.12 11.61 40.87
CA ASP A 153 -37.08 11.28 42.29
C ASP A 153 -36.89 9.75 42.38
#